data_AF-A0A2V5QWC9-F1
#
_entry.id   AF-A0A2V5QWC9-F1
#
_cell.length_a   1.000
_cell.length_b   1.000
_cell.length_c   1.000
_cell.angle_alpha   90.00
_cell.angle_beta   90.00
_cell.angle_gamma   90.00
#
_symmetry.space_group_name_H-M   'P 1'
#
loop_
_entity.id
_entity.type
_entity.pdbx_description
1 polymer ?
#
loop_
_entity_poly.entity_id
_entity_poly.type
_entity_poly.pdbx_seq_one_letter_code
_entity_poly.pdbx_strand_id
1 'polypeptide(L)' 'MIDREKIQMELIKLKDGERLLRLTEPQSGLSLERKLNPERPVADQKKQLLSVFEAALARAELSPV' A
#
# COMPACT_ATOMS: atom_id res chain seq x y z
N MET A 1 -10.83 3.15 -13.60
CA MET A 1 -9.45 2.69 -13.39
C MET A 1 -8.92 3.45 -12.18
N ILE A 2 -8.44 2.78 -11.14
CA ILE A 2 -7.97 3.47 -9.93
C ILE A 2 -6.76 4.32 -10.31
N ASP A 3 -6.81 5.60 -9.96
CA ASP A 3 -5.71 6.51 -10.18
C ASP A 3 -4.58 6.20 -9.19
N ARG A 4 -3.52 5.56 -9.68
CA ARG A 4 -2.35 5.17 -8.91
C ARG A 4 -1.63 6.37 -8.30
N GLU A 5 -1.76 7.54 -8.92
CA GLU A 5 -1.11 8.76 -8.44
C GLU A 5 -1.78 9.29 -7.16
N LYS A 6 -3.03 8.88 -6.90
CA LYS A 6 -3.76 9.21 -5.67
C LYS A 6 -3.37 8.31 -4.49
N ILE A 7 -2.69 7.17 -4.71
CA ILE A 7 -2.28 6.27 -3.63
C ILE A 7 -0.95 6.73 -3.04
N GLN A 8 -0.97 7.14 -1.77
CA GLN A 8 0.23 7.48 -1.01
C GLN A 8 0.95 6.23 -0.52
N MET A 9 2.28 6.27 -0.51
CA MET A 9 3.11 5.16 -0.05
C MET A 9 4.13 5.60 0.98
N GLU A 10 4.16 4.91 2.11
CA GLU A 10 5.05 5.24 3.23
C GLU A 10 5.86 4.00 3.65
N LEU A 11 7.13 4.23 4.00
CA LEU A 11 7.98 3.25 4.66
C LEU A 11 8.13 3.64 6.13
N ILE A 12 7.50 2.87 7.02
CA ILE A 12 7.47 3.14 8.44
C ILE A 12 8.52 2.27 9.12
N LYS A 13 9.48 2.89 9.81
CA LYS A 13 10.47 2.18 10.63
C LYS A 13 9.89 1.90 12.01
N LEU A 14 9.90 0.64 12.42
CA LEU A 14 9.46 0.20 13.74
C LEU A 14 10.60 0.26 14.76
N LYS A 15 10.24 0.20 16.06
CA LYS A 15 11.19 0.35 17.18
C LYS A 15 12.27 -0.73 17.21
N ASP A 16 11.93 -1.94 16.75
CA ASP A 16 12.79 -3.11 16.63
C ASP A 16 13.68 -3.09 15.37
N GLY A 17 13.60 -2.03 14.56
CA GLY A 17 14.36 -1.89 13.32
C GLY A 17 13.66 -2.50 12.10
N GLU A 18 12.51 -3.14 12.28
CA GLU A 18 11.70 -3.65 11.19
C GLU A 18 11.06 -2.51 10.39
N ARG A 19 10.53 -2.83 9.20
CA ARG A 19 9.90 -1.83 8.32
C ARG A 19 8.54 -2.30 7.85
N LEU A 20 7.56 -1.41 7.90
CA LEU A 20 6.26 -1.59 7.25
C LEU A 20 6.22 -0.78 5.96
N LEU A 21 5.58 -1.33 4.94
CA LEU A 21 5.09 -0.60 3.79
C LEU A 21 3.60 -0.33 4.01
N ARG A 22 3.22 0.95 4.01
CA ARG A 22 1.83 1.41 4.06
C ARG A 22 1.45 2.00 2.70
N LEU A 23 0.28 1.63 2.21
CA LEU A 23 -0.42 2.29 1.11
C LEU A 23 -1.67 2.94 1.67
N THR A 24 -1.96 4.17 1.28
CA THR A 24 -3.14 4.92 1.73
C THR A 24 -3.82 5.55 0.53
N GLU A 25 -5.14 5.41 0.43
CA GLU A 25 -5.97 6.17 -0.49
C GLU A 25 -6.60 7.34 0.31
N PRO A 26 -6.13 8.58 0.14
CA PRO A 26 -6.47 9.69 1.05
C PRO A 26 -7.95 10.09 1.06
N GLN A 27 -8.69 9.86 -0.02
CA GLN A 27 -10.08 10.30 -0.14
C GLN A 27 -11.02 9.45 0.72
N SER A 28 -10.83 8.14 0.71
CA SER A 28 -11.57 7.19 1.56
C SER A 28 -10.93 7.01 2.94
N GLY A 29 -9.65 7.36 3.09
CA GLY A 29 -8.86 7.11 4.30
C GLY A 29 -8.50 5.64 4.51
N LEU A 30 -8.74 4.77 3.51
CA LEU A 30 -8.35 3.38 3.59
C LEU A 30 -6.83 3.23 3.49
N SER A 31 -6.29 2.32 4.29
CA SER A 31 -4.88 1.97 4.27
C SER A 31 -4.66 0.46 4.29
N LEU A 32 -3.66 0.00 3.54
CA LEU A 32 -3.15 -1.37 3.60
C LEU A 32 -1.69 -1.35 4.02
N GLU A 33 -1.37 -2.13 5.06
CA GLU A 33 -0.03 -2.23 5.61
C GLU A 33 0.51 -3.64 5.49
N ARG A 34 1.82 -3.75 5.20
CA ARG A 34 2.52 -5.03 5.25
C ARG A 34 3.95 -4.84 5.70
N LYS A 35 4.38 -5.69 6.63
CA LYS A 35 5.79 -5.81 7.02
C LYS A 35 6.64 -6.23 5.82
N LEU A 36 7.78 -5.56 5.64
CA LEU A 36 8.73 -5.91 4.60
C LEU A 36 9.50 -7.17 4.99
N ASN A 37 9.63 -8.07 4.03
CA ASN A 37 10.58 -9.17 4.10
C ASN A 37 11.97 -8.63 3.68
N PRO A 38 13.00 -8.69 4.55
CA PRO A 38 14.34 -8.18 4.23
C PRO A 38 15.06 -8.98 3.15
N GLU A 39 14.67 -10.23 2.89
CA GLU A 39 15.28 -11.11 1.88
C GLU A 39 14.74 -10.86 0.46
N ARG A 40 13.75 -9.98 0.31
CA ARG A 40 13.10 -9.69 -0.98
C ARG A 40 13.32 -8.22 -1.38
N PRO A 41 13.49 -7.92 -2.68
CA PRO A 41 13.55 -6.55 -3.15
C PRO A 41 12.32 -5.73 -2.73
N VAL A 42 12.55 -4.52 -2.23
CA VAL A 42 11.47 -3.63 -1.78
C VAL A 42 10.56 -3.24 -2.96
N ALA A 43 11.11 -3.08 -4.16
CA ALA A 43 10.35 -2.74 -5.35
C ALA A 43 9.28 -3.79 -5.69
N ASP A 44 9.62 -5.07 -5.62
CA ASP A 44 8.68 -6.16 -5.89
C ASP A 44 7.59 -6.23 -4.83
N GLN A 45 7.96 -6.03 -3.57
CA GLN A 45 7.00 -5.98 -2.47
C GLN A 45 6.04 -4.79 -2.63
N LYS A 46 6.53 -3.62 -3.05
CA LYS A 46 5.69 -2.45 -3.38
C LYS A 46 4.70 -2.78 -4.49
N LYS A 47 5.18 -3.30 -5.62
CA LYS A 47 4.33 -3.67 -6.75
C LYS A 47 3.24 -4.67 -6.34
N GLN A 48 3.61 -5.70 -5.59
CA GLN A 48 2.68 -6.71 -5.11
C GLN A 48 1.62 -6.12 -4.17
N LEU A 49 2.04 -5.26 -3.22
CA LEU A 49 1.09 -4.67 -2.27
C LEU A 49 0.14 -3.70 -2.97
N LEU A 50 0.63 -2.93 -3.94
CA LEU A 50 -0.17 -2.01 -4.74
C LEU A 50 -1.27 -2.75 -5.49
N SER A 51 -0.94 -3.83 -6.20
CA SER A 51 -1.94 -4.63 -6.93
C SER A 51 -3.02 -5.22 -6.00
N VAL A 52 -2.65 -5.64 -4.78
CA VAL A 52 -3.63 -6.12 -3.80
C VAL A 52 -4.54 -5.00 -3.32
N PHE A 53 -3.97 -3.82 -3.03
CA PHE A 53 -4.74 -2.68 -2.55
C PHE A 53 -5.70 -2.16 -3.62
N GLU A 54 -5.27 -2.07 -4.87
CA GLU A 54 -6.15 -1.74 -6.00
C GLU A 54 -7.34 -2.69 -6.13
N ALA A 55 -7.10 -4.00 -6.04
CA ALA A 55 -8.16 -4.99 -6.11
C ALA A 55 -9.14 -4.86 -4.92
N ALA A 56 -8.64 -4.54 -3.72
CA ALA A 56 -9.46 -4.33 -2.54
C ALA A 56 -10.33 -3.07 -2.66
N LEU A 57 -9.76 -1.95 -3.11
CA LEU A 57 -10.48 -0.69 -3.32
C LEU A 57 -11.58 -0.85 -4.38
N ALA A 58 -11.25 -1.50 -5.52
CA ALA A 58 -12.21 -1.76 -6.58
C ALA A 58 -13.40 -2.61 -6.09
N ARG A 59 -13.14 -3.61 -5.24
CA ARG A 59 -14.18 -4.46 -4.67
C ARG A 59 -15.03 -3.75 -3.62
N ALA A 60 -14.47 -2.77 -2.91
CA ALA A 60 -15.19 -1.99 -1.92
C ALA A 60 -16.13 -0.92 -2.55
N GLU A 61 -16.20 -0.84 -3.88
CA GLU A 61 -16.88 0.22 -4.64
C GLU A 61 -16.36 1.64 -4.33
N LEU A 62 -15.21 1.73 -3.66
CA LEU A 62 -14.51 2.97 -3.37
C LEU A 62 -13.62 3.29 -4.57
N SER A 63 -14.25 3.79 -5.64
CA SER A 63 -13.51 4.45 -6.71
C SER A 63 -13.15 5.85 -6.23
N PRO A 64 -11.87 6.27 -6.29
CA PRO A 64 -11.53 7.65 -6.00
C PRO A 64 -12.16 8.54 -7.06
N VAL A 65 -13.14 9.35 -6.66
CA VAL A 65 -13.80 10.34 -7.51
C VAL A 65 -12.82 11.47 -7.79
#